data_AF-A0A5P9C5Q9-F1
#
_entry.id   AF-A0A5P9C5Q9-F1
#
_cell.length_a   1.000
_cell.length_b   1.000
_cell.length_c   1.000
_cell.angle_alpha   90.00
_cell.angle_beta   90.00
_cell.angle_gamma   90.00
#
_symmetry.space_group_name_H-M   'P 1'
#
loop_
_entity.id
_entity.type
_entity.pdbx_description
1 polymer ?
#
loop_
_entity_poly.entity_id
_entity_poly.type
_entity_poly.pdbx_seq_one_letter_code
_entity_poly.pdbx_strand_id
1 'polypeptide(L)'
;MNLTTRLQAIICADPQRLRILRLVRELDLPDCWVAAGFVRSAVWDHLHQRSDAPLPADIDVIWFERSQASAARDIELERLLRHGEERLQWSVKNQARMHLRNGDAPYASASCVNPARCSVEAALC
;
A
#
# COMPACT_ATOMS: atom_id res chain seq x y z
N MET A 1 -8.76 22.81 -9.43
CA MET A 1 -8.65 21.54 -8.67
C MET A 1 -7.23 21.03 -8.79
N ASN A 2 -6.52 20.82 -7.68
CA ASN A 2 -5.13 20.33 -7.72
C ASN A 2 -5.07 18.81 -7.94
N LEU A 3 -3.88 18.27 -8.21
CA LEU A 3 -3.69 16.85 -8.51
C LEU A 3 -4.11 15.95 -7.34
N THR A 4 -3.84 16.36 -6.10
CA THR A 4 -4.24 15.62 -4.89
C THR A 4 -5.76 15.46 -4.79
N THR A 5 -6.52 16.53 -5.04
CA THR A 5 -7.99 16.50 -5.00
C THR A 5 -8.55 15.60 -6.10
N ARG A 6 -7.93 15.61 -7.29
CA ARG A 6 -8.29 14.70 -8.39
C ARG A 6 -8.04 13.25 -8.03
N LEU A 7 -6.89 12.95 -7.45
CA LEU A 7 -6.56 11.60 -7.01
C LEU A 7 -7.53 11.11 -5.94
N GLN A 8 -7.83 11.94 -4.93
CA GLN A 8 -8.83 11.60 -3.91
C GLN A 8 -10.20 11.31 -4.54
N ALA A 9 -10.64 12.12 -5.51
CA ALA A 9 -11.90 11.88 -6.20
C ALA A 9 -11.91 10.54 -6.96
N ILE A 10 -10.81 10.18 -7.64
CA ILE A 10 -10.67 8.90 -8.34
C ILE A 10 -10.78 7.72 -7.35
N ILE A 11 -10.03 7.78 -6.24
CA ILE A 11 -10.03 6.71 -5.25
C ILE A 11 -11.38 6.62 -4.51
N CYS A 12 -11.99 7.75 -4.14
CA CYS A 12 -13.28 7.77 -3.47
C CYS A 12 -14.45 7.33 -4.36
N ALA A 13 -14.31 7.42 -5.67
CA ALA A 13 -15.29 6.91 -6.62
C ALA A 13 -15.24 5.39 -6.80
N ASP A 14 -14.19 4.71 -6.28
CA ASP A 14 -14.01 3.26 -6.36
C ASP A 14 -14.31 2.59 -5.00
N PRO A 15 -15.48 1.95 -4.85
CA PRO A 15 -15.87 1.31 -3.59
C PRO A 15 -14.96 0.15 -3.17
N GLN A 16 -14.38 -0.58 -4.13
CA GLN A 16 -13.49 -1.70 -3.83
C GLN A 16 -12.19 -1.19 -3.24
N ARG A 17 -11.64 -0.12 -3.81
CA ARG A 17 -10.43 0.54 -3.28
C ARG A 17 -10.67 1.16 -1.92
N LEU A 18 -11.82 1.78 -1.70
CA LEU A 18 -12.20 2.29 -0.37
C LEU A 18 -12.31 1.17 0.67
N ARG A 19 -12.83 -0.01 0.29
CA ARG A 19 -12.87 -1.18 1.18
C ARG A 19 -11.46 -1.62 1.59
N ILE A 20 -10.54 -1.69 0.63
CA ILE A 20 -9.13 -2.03 0.88
C ILE A 20 -8.47 -1.04 1.84
N LEU A 21 -8.63 0.27 1.60
CA LEU A 21 -8.07 1.29 2.48
C LEU A 21 -8.61 1.19 3.92
N ARG A 22 -9.90 0.86 4.08
CA ARG A 22 -10.49 0.62 5.41
C ARG A 22 -9.88 -0.60 6.11
N LEU A 23 -9.74 -1.72 5.42
CA LEU A 23 -9.12 -2.93 5.97
C LEU A 23 -7.68 -2.67 6.42
N VAL A 24 -6.91 -1.93 5.62
CA VAL A 24 -5.53 -1.60 5.98
C VAL A 24 -5.48 -0.62 7.16
N ARG A 25 -6.40 0.35 7.22
CA ARG A 25 -6.53 1.26 8.37
C ARG A 25 -6.89 0.52 9.66
N GLU A 26 -7.71 -0.52 9.59
CA GLU A 26 -8.10 -1.34 10.75
C GLU A 26 -6.93 -2.11 11.39
N LEU A 27 -5.78 -2.24 10.69
CA LEU A 27 -4.58 -2.82 11.27
C LEU A 27 -3.92 -1.93 12.33
N ASP A 28 -4.27 -0.64 12.37
CA ASP A 28 -3.76 0.35 13.33
C ASP A 28 -2.22 0.36 13.44
N LEU A 29 -1.56 0.31 12.27
CA LEU A 29 -0.11 0.27 12.17
C LEU A 29 0.49 1.67 12.07
N PRO A 30 1.65 1.93 12.71
CA PRO A 30 2.37 3.17 12.52
C PRO A 30 2.92 3.26 11.10
N ASP A 31 2.85 4.47 10.53
CA ASP A 31 3.44 4.82 9.23
C ASP A 31 3.09 3.80 8.13
N CYS A 32 1.79 3.52 7.99
CA CYS A 32 1.23 2.47 7.14
C CYS A 32 0.59 3.02 5.87
N TRP A 33 0.86 2.38 4.73
CA TRP A 33 0.46 2.84 3.42
C TRP A 33 0.15 1.68 2.48
N VAL A 34 -0.79 1.90 1.54
CA VAL A 34 -0.91 1.03 0.37
C VAL A 34 0.00 1.57 -0.74
N ALA A 35 0.82 0.69 -1.31
CA ALA A 35 1.90 1.08 -2.22
C ALA A 35 1.38 1.57 -3.59
N ALA A 36 2.29 2.17 -4.36
CA ALA A 36 1.97 2.91 -5.58
C ALA A 36 1.35 2.13 -6.73
N GLY A 37 1.50 0.80 -6.79
CA GLY A 37 0.78 -0.01 -7.79
C GLY A 37 -0.74 0.14 -7.67
N PHE A 38 -1.23 0.32 -6.44
CA PHE A 38 -2.64 0.55 -6.16
C PHE A 38 -3.13 1.89 -6.69
N VAL A 39 -2.42 2.98 -6.39
CA VAL A 39 -2.79 4.33 -6.84
C VAL A 39 -2.68 4.47 -8.35
N ARG A 40 -1.56 4.01 -8.91
CA ARG A 40 -1.27 4.14 -10.34
C ARG A 40 -2.25 3.37 -11.21
N SER A 41 -2.70 2.19 -10.78
CA SER A 41 -3.76 1.46 -11.49
C SER A 41 -5.07 2.24 -11.50
N ALA A 42 -5.50 2.81 -10.35
CA ALA A 42 -6.71 3.61 -10.28
C ALA A 42 -6.66 4.83 -11.23
N VAL A 43 -5.54 5.54 -11.25
CA VAL A 43 -5.33 6.68 -12.14
C VAL A 43 -5.31 6.23 -13.60
N TRP A 44 -4.63 5.13 -13.91
CA TRP A 44 -4.56 4.58 -15.25
C TRP A 44 -5.95 4.21 -15.78
N ASP A 45 -6.74 3.50 -14.98
CA ASP A 45 -8.08 3.05 -15.35
C ASP A 45 -9.01 4.25 -15.55
N HIS A 46 -8.92 5.26 -14.67
CA HIS A 46 -9.67 6.50 -14.82
C HIS A 46 -9.33 7.24 -16.13
N LEU A 47 -8.04 7.38 -16.44
CA LEU A 47 -7.59 8.08 -17.66
C LEU A 47 -7.98 7.35 -18.95
N HIS A 48 -8.10 6.02 -18.89
CA HIS A 48 -8.49 5.18 -20.03
C HIS A 48 -9.97 4.77 -20.02
N GLN A 49 -10.78 5.35 -19.12
CA GLN A 49 -12.23 5.09 -19.01
C GLN A 49 -12.57 3.61 -18.82
N ARG A 50 -11.74 2.89 -18.05
CA ARG A 50 -11.91 1.46 -17.73
C ARG A 50 -12.64 1.30 -16.39
N SER A 51 -13.94 1.58 -16.38
CA SER A 51 -14.75 1.62 -15.16
C SER A 51 -14.84 0.29 -14.40
N ASP A 52 -14.65 -0.84 -15.08
CA ASP A 52 -14.74 -2.20 -14.51
C ASP A 52 -13.39 -2.94 -14.54
N ALA A 53 -12.27 -2.21 -14.54
CA ALA A 53 -10.96 -2.84 -14.48
C ALA A 53 -10.79 -3.61 -13.16
N PRO A 54 -10.23 -4.83 -13.19
CA PRO A 54 -9.94 -5.55 -11.96
C PRO A 54 -8.89 -4.80 -11.14
N LEU A 55 -8.99 -4.92 -9.82
CA LEU A 55 -7.92 -4.49 -8.92
C LEU A 55 -6.59 -5.16 -9.30
N PRO A 56 -5.45 -4.53 -8.96
CA PRO A 56 -4.15 -5.20 -9.05
C PRO A 56 -4.18 -6.56 -8.36
N ALA A 57 -3.54 -7.56 -8.99
CA ALA A 57 -3.47 -8.91 -8.44
C ALA A 57 -2.84 -8.91 -7.04
N ASP A 58 -1.77 -8.13 -6.89
CA ASP A 58 -1.05 -7.92 -5.64
C ASP A 58 -1.37 -6.56 -5.02
N ILE A 59 -1.73 -6.56 -3.74
CA ILE A 59 -1.90 -5.36 -2.93
C ILE A 59 -0.75 -5.30 -1.92
N ASP A 60 0.20 -4.43 -2.21
CA ASP A 60 1.33 -4.16 -1.33
C ASP A 60 0.94 -3.16 -0.24
N VAL A 61 1.12 -3.56 1.01
CA VAL A 61 1.00 -2.71 2.20
C VAL A 61 2.39 -2.55 2.81
N ILE A 62 2.85 -1.32 2.91
CA ILE A 62 4.12 -1.00 3.55
C ILE A 62 3.86 -0.31 4.88
N TRP A 63 4.62 -0.66 5.89
CA TRP A 63 4.54 -0.02 7.20
C TRP A 63 5.94 0.13 7.78
N PHE A 64 6.11 0.96 8.81
CA PHE A 64 7.41 1.15 9.43
C PHE A 64 7.30 1.19 10.95
N GLU A 65 7.98 0.23 11.58
CA GLU A 65 8.22 0.26 13.01
C GLU A 65 9.57 -0.40 13.28
N ARG A 66 10.52 0.37 13.83
CA ARG A 66 11.89 -0.10 14.07
C ARG A 66 11.93 -1.16 15.17
N SER A 67 11.09 -1.02 16.19
CA SER A 67 11.04 -1.95 17.33
C SER A 67 10.40 -3.29 16.98
N GLN A 68 9.59 -3.37 15.91
CA GLN A 68 8.83 -4.55 15.49
C GLN A 68 9.22 -5.04 14.09
N ALA A 69 10.51 -5.33 13.88
CA ALA A 69 11.04 -5.71 12.57
C ALA A 69 10.87 -7.20 12.19
N SER A 70 10.10 -7.99 12.95
CA SER A 70 10.00 -9.44 12.70
C SER A 70 9.26 -9.74 11.39
N ALA A 71 9.72 -10.73 10.63
CA ALA A 71 9.00 -11.20 9.45
C ALA A 71 7.70 -11.92 9.82
N ALA A 72 7.64 -12.50 11.02
CA ALA A 72 6.43 -13.15 11.54
C ALA A 72 5.26 -12.18 11.70
N ARG A 73 5.53 -10.93 12.11
CA ARG A 73 4.49 -9.90 12.24
C ARG A 73 3.87 -9.55 10.90
N ASP A 74 4.65 -9.45 9.84
CA ASP A 74 4.11 -9.23 8.49
C ASP A 74 3.20 -10.36 8.04
N ILE A 75 3.61 -11.61 8.28
CA ILE A 75 2.80 -12.79 7.92
C ILE A 75 1.47 -12.79 8.70
N GLU A 76 1.49 -12.37 9.96
CA GLU A 76 0.27 -12.21 10.75
C GLU A 76 -0.66 -11.15 10.17
N LEU A 77 -0.11 -9.98 9.81
CA LEU A 77 -0.86 -8.89 9.18
C LEU A 77 -1.44 -9.30 7.81
N GLU A 78 -0.67 -10.03 6.99
CA GLU A 78 -1.14 -10.62 5.73
C GLU A 78 -2.33 -11.57 5.96
N ARG A 79 -2.33 -12.35 7.05
CA ARG A 79 -3.45 -13.24 7.39
C ARG A 79 -4.68 -12.46 7.84
N LEU A 80 -4.50 -11.40 8.64
CA LEU A 80 -5.62 -10.54 9.06
C LEU A 80 -6.29 -9.88 7.87
N LEU A 81 -5.52 -9.32 6.94
CA LEU A 81 -6.03 -8.73 5.71
C LEU A 81 -6.72 -9.76 4.82
N ARG A 82 -6.14 -10.96 4.70
CA ARG A 82 -6.74 -12.06 3.93
C ARG A 82 -8.07 -12.51 4.52
N HIS A 83 -8.25 -12.45 5.84
CA HIS A 83 -9.54 -12.74 6.47
C HIS A 83 -10.61 -11.69 6.12
N GLY A 84 -10.21 -10.42 5.95
CA GLY A 84 -11.11 -9.35 5.50
C GLY A 84 -11.43 -9.38 4.00
N GLU A 85 -10.49 -9.83 3.17
CA GLU A 85 -10.67 -10.02 1.73
C GLU A 85 -9.77 -11.16 1.21
N GLU A 86 -10.37 -12.33 1.04
CA GLU A 86 -9.67 -13.56 0.67
C GLU A 86 -9.24 -13.59 -0.81
N ARG A 87 -9.91 -12.79 -1.66
CA ARG A 87 -9.68 -12.78 -3.11
C ARG A 87 -8.40 -12.05 -3.52
N LEU A 88 -7.83 -11.24 -2.64
CA LEU A 88 -6.67 -10.40 -2.93
C LEU A 88 -5.38 -11.05 -2.45
N GLN A 89 -4.30 -10.83 -3.21
CA GLN A 89 -2.96 -11.26 -2.81
C GLN A 89 -2.31 -10.13 -2.02
N TRP A 90 -2.35 -10.27 -0.69
CA TRP A 90 -1.75 -9.29 0.21
C TRP A 90 -0.25 -9.53 0.38
N SER A 91 0.53 -8.47 0.26
CA SER A 91 1.96 -8.43 0.55
C SER A 91 2.21 -7.33 1.57
N VAL A 92 2.45 -7.69 2.84
CA VAL A 92 2.71 -6.72 3.90
C VAL A 92 4.20 -6.70 4.19
N LYS A 93 4.82 -5.51 4.18
CA LYS A 93 6.27 -5.38 4.35
C LYS A 93 6.66 -4.26 5.32
N ASN A 94 7.23 -4.62 6.46
CA ASN A 94 7.88 -3.65 7.34
C ASN A 94 9.17 -3.13 6.70
N GLN A 95 9.19 -1.84 6.38
CA GLN A 95 10.30 -1.13 5.76
C GLN A 95 11.54 -1.10 6.65
N ALA A 96 11.38 -1.19 7.98
CA ALA A 96 12.50 -1.27 8.92
C ALA A 96 13.47 -2.43 8.63
N ARG A 97 13.02 -3.53 8.00
CA ARG A 97 13.90 -4.64 7.59
C ARG A 97 14.26 -4.66 6.11
N MET A 98 13.46 -4.01 5.26
CA MET A 98 13.60 -4.15 3.80
C MET A 98 14.92 -3.59 3.27
N HIS A 99 15.52 -2.60 3.94
CA HIS A 99 16.85 -2.10 3.60
C HIS A 99 17.93 -3.22 3.60
N LEU A 100 17.85 -4.18 4.53
CA LEU A 100 18.79 -5.30 4.61
C LEU A 100 18.71 -6.21 3.38
N ARG A 101 17.49 -6.49 2.93
CA ARG A 101 17.24 -7.32 1.74
C ARG A 101 17.67 -6.61 0.46
N ASN A 102 17.51 -5.29 0.42
CA ASN A 102 17.79 -4.50 -0.77
C ASN A 102 19.26 -4.05 -0.88
N GLY A 103 20.03 -4.15 0.21
CA GLY A 103 21.38 -3.58 0.29
C GLY A 103 21.38 -2.05 0.41
N ASP A 104 20.30 -1.47 0.93
CA ASP A 104 20.15 -0.03 1.12
C ASP A 104 20.58 0.39 2.54
N ALA A 105 20.84 1.69 2.72
CA ALA A 105 20.99 2.27 4.04
C ALA A 105 19.67 2.13 4.85
N PRO A 106 19.73 2.03 6.19
CA PRO A 106 18.53 1.92 7.02
C PRO A 106 17.53 3.05 6.75
N TYR A 107 16.29 2.67 6.48
CA TYR A 107 15.21 3.63 6.29
C TYR A 107 14.83 4.30 7.61
N ALA A 108 14.36 5.55 7.53
CA ALA A 108 13.83 6.36 8.63
C ALA A 108 12.29 6.33 8.74
N SER A 109 11.58 5.95 7.67
CA SER A 109 10.11 5.87 7.54
C SER A 109 9.74 4.90 6.43
N ALA A 110 8.44 4.59 6.29
CA ALA A 110 7.92 3.81 5.18
C ALA A 110 8.08 4.52 3.83
N SER A 111 8.05 5.86 3.82
CA SER A 111 8.16 6.68 2.61
C SER A 111 9.59 6.92 2.11
N CYS A 112 10.62 6.76 2.96
CA CYS A 112 12.00 7.13 2.61
C CYS A 112 12.81 5.98 1.98
N VAL A 113 12.14 5.11 1.23
CA VAL A 113 12.81 4.07 0.43
C VAL A 113 13.67 4.74 -0.64
N ASN A 114 14.83 4.14 -0.96
CA ASN A 114 15.82 4.69 -1.87
C ASN A 114 15.16 5.23 -3.17
N PRO A 115 15.33 6.52 -3.52
CA PRO A 115 14.67 7.17 -4.66
C PRO A 115 14.97 6.48 -6.01
N ALA A 116 16.10 5.80 -6.15
CA ALA A 116 16.43 5.03 -7.36
C ALA A 116 15.52 3.81 -7.59
N ARG A 117 14.74 3.39 -6.57
CA ARG A 117 13.81 2.26 -6.62
C ARG A 117 12.38 2.66 -6.23
N CYS A 118 12.12 3.95 -6.02
CA CYS A 118 10.92 4.41 -5.34
C CYS A 118 9.78 4.67 -6.33
N SER A 119 8.75 3.82 -6.28
CA SER A 119 7.40 4.18 -6.73
C SER A 119 6.69 4.88 -5.57
N VAL A 120 6.96 6.17 -5.33
CA VAL A 120 6.23 6.96 -4.32
C VAL A 120 5.01 7.61 -4.95
N GLU A 121 3.94 6.84 -4.96
CA GLU A 121 2.54 7.29 -5.04
C GLU A 121 1.74 6.44 -4.05
N ALA A 122 2.12 6.42 -2.78
CA ALA A 122 1.41 5.63 -1.77
C ALA A 122 0.16 6.39 -1.29
N ALA A 123 -0.94 5.68 -1.06
CA ALA A 123 -2.13 6.26 -0.44
C ALA A 123 -2.06 6.11 1.07
N LEU A 124 -2.28 7.22 1.78
CA LEU A 124 -2.37 7.26 3.24
C LEU A 124 -3.67 6.54 3.65
N CYS A 125 -3.56 5.61 4.61
CA CYS A 125 -4.71 4.83 5.12
C CYS A 125 -5.46 5.59 6.22
#